data_AF-A0A969EW24-F1
#
_entry.id   AF-A0A969EW24-F1
#
_cell.length_a   1.000
_cell.length_b   1.000
_cell.length_c   1.000
_cell.angle_alpha   90.00
_cell.angle_beta   90.00
_cell.angle_gamma   90.00
#
_symmetry.space_group_name_H-M   'P 1'
#
loop_
_entity.id
_entity.type
_entity.pdbx_description
1 polymer ?
#
loop_
_entity_poly.entity_id
_entity_poly.type
_entity_poly.pdbx_seq_one_letter_code
_entity_poly.pdbx_strand_id
1 'polypeptide(L)'
;KGDAVGDTVELQFLGGTHAGRALKVTDMHLPQIGEKGIYFVESLERQYVNPLCAWDQGHFVIVHDVQNDAEIVKTRTHQTIYGIDTKRTTQVRGVNRGAAAGVRLSPQIADEKPLGVDDFKQNIQSLLAGGR
;
A
#
# COMPACT_ATOMS: atom_id res chain seq x y z
N LYS A 1 25.51 1.28 -8.44
CA LYS A 1 25.46 1.55 -6.99
C LYS A 1 25.20 3.04 -6.84
N GLY A 2 23.93 3.43 -6.74
CA GLY A 2 23.54 4.82 -6.58
C GLY A 2 23.26 5.08 -5.11
N ASP A 3 23.87 6.12 -4.55
CA ASP A 3 23.60 6.60 -3.21
C ASP A 3 22.15 7.09 -3.13
N ALA A 4 21.39 6.59 -2.15
CA ALA A 4 20.04 7.04 -1.87
C ALA A 4 20.09 8.45 -1.26
N VAL A 5 19.75 9.48 -2.02
CA VAL A 5 19.70 10.86 -1.53
C VAL A 5 18.28 11.39 -1.65
N GLY A 6 17.53 11.24 -0.55
CA GLY A 6 16.27 11.91 -0.28
C GLY A 6 15.29 11.06 0.51
N ASP A 7 15.04 11.40 1.78
CA ASP A 7 13.90 10.89 2.58
C ASP A 7 12.53 11.39 2.04
N THR A 8 12.55 12.09 0.91
CA THR A 8 11.41 12.78 0.32
C THR A 8 11.34 12.44 -1.16
N VAL A 9 10.17 11.96 -1.58
CA VAL A 9 9.81 11.78 -2.98
C VAL A 9 8.73 12.79 -3.31
N GLU A 10 8.97 13.68 -4.27
CA GLU A 10 7.96 14.60 -4.78
C GLU A 10 7.24 13.96 -5.97
N LEU A 11 5.91 13.87 -5.89
CA LEU A 11 5.06 13.35 -6.95
C LEU A 11 4.26 14.51 -7.56
N GLN A 12 4.57 14.85 -8.80
CA GLN A 12 3.82 15.85 -9.55
C GLN A 12 2.77 15.18 -10.42
N PHE A 13 1.51 15.41 -10.08
CA PHE A 13 0.40 14.82 -10.80
C PHE A 13 -0.10 15.78 -11.88
N LEU A 14 -0.39 15.25 -13.07
CA LEU A 14 -1.03 16.03 -14.14
C LEU A 14 -2.43 16.44 -13.69
N GLY A 15 -2.63 17.74 -13.51
CA GLY A 15 -3.87 18.33 -13.03
C GLY A 15 -3.61 19.76 -12.56
N GLY A 16 -4.67 20.53 -12.34
CA GLY A 16 -4.57 21.91 -11.90
C GLY A 16 -5.61 22.82 -12.54
N THR A 17 -5.73 24.02 -11.98
CA THR A 17 -6.66 25.04 -12.49
C THR A 17 -5.89 26.05 -13.31
N HIS A 18 -6.18 26.11 -14.60
CA HIS A 18 -5.66 27.17 -15.49
C HIS A 18 -6.82 27.93 -16.11
N ALA A 19 -6.82 29.25 -15.98
CA ALA A 19 -7.86 30.14 -16.51
C ALA A 19 -9.30 29.69 -16.15
N GLY A 20 -9.51 29.26 -14.90
CA GLY A 20 -10.82 28.81 -14.40
C GLY A 20 -11.25 27.41 -14.85
N ARG A 21 -10.42 26.67 -15.60
CA ARG A 21 -10.67 25.29 -15.98
C ARG A 21 -9.77 24.36 -15.17
N ALA A 22 -10.38 23.45 -14.42
CA ALA A 22 -9.68 22.46 -13.61
C ALA A 22 -9.59 21.14 -14.38
N LEU A 23 -8.37 20.66 -14.63
CA LEU A 23 -8.15 19.29 -15.07
C LEU A 23 -8.06 18.40 -13.82
N LYS A 24 -9.08 17.57 -13.61
CA LYS A 24 -9.11 16.56 -12.56
C LYS A 24 -8.91 15.19 -13.18
N VAL A 25 -7.83 14.51 -12.83
CA VAL A 25 -7.66 13.09 -13.12
C VAL A 25 -8.50 12.33 -12.09
N THR A 26 -9.68 11.86 -12.51
CA THR A 26 -10.71 11.31 -11.62
C THR A 26 -10.33 9.98 -10.97
N ASP A 27 -9.42 9.22 -11.57
CA ASP A 27 -9.00 7.90 -11.07
C ASP A 27 -7.76 7.96 -10.16
N MET A 28 -7.43 9.14 -9.64
CA MET A 28 -6.26 9.39 -8.80
C MET A 28 -6.69 9.62 -7.33
N HIS A 29 -6.53 8.60 -6.48
CA HIS A 29 -6.78 8.64 -5.03
C HIS A 29 -5.61 9.20 -4.19
N LEU A 30 -5.47 10.52 -4.12
CA LEU A 30 -4.40 11.19 -3.35
C LEU A 30 -4.38 10.80 -1.85
N PRO A 31 -3.19 10.55 -1.26
CA PRO A 31 -3.03 10.36 0.18
C PRO A 31 -3.47 11.61 0.91
N GLN A 32 -4.03 11.45 2.11
CA GLN A 32 -4.36 12.60 2.94
C GLN A 32 -3.08 13.22 3.52
N ILE A 33 -3.11 14.54 3.77
CA ILE A 33 -2.00 15.21 4.46
C ILE A 33 -1.85 14.59 5.86
N GLY A 34 -0.64 14.12 6.19
CA GLY A 34 -0.34 13.47 7.46
C GLY A 34 -0.64 11.97 7.51
N GLU A 35 -1.13 11.39 6.41
CA GLU A 35 -1.32 9.95 6.29
C GLU A 35 0.03 9.21 6.25
N LYS A 36 0.14 8.14 7.04
CA LYS A 36 1.24 7.19 6.92
C LYS A 36 0.77 6.02 6.07
N GLY A 37 1.50 5.73 5.00
CA GLY A 37 1.16 4.62 4.11
C GLY A 37 2.38 3.84 3.65
N ILE A 38 2.14 2.61 3.20
CA ILE A 38 3.13 1.77 2.53
C ILE A 38 2.83 1.84 1.03
N TYR A 39 3.85 2.23 0.27
CA TYR A 39 3.79 2.41 -1.17
C TYR A 39 4.85 1.56 -1.85
N PHE A 40 4.54 1.11 -3.06
CA PHE A 40 5.44 0.35 -3.90
C PHE A 40 5.88 1.21 -5.07
N VAL A 41 7.17 1.15 -5.38
CA VAL A 41 7.72 1.80 -6.56
C VAL A 41 8.36 0.78 -7.47
N GLU A 42 8.28 1.00 -8.79
CA GLU A 42 8.85 0.07 -9.76
C GLU A 42 10.39 0.05 -9.70
N SER A 43 10.98 1.23 -9.56
CA SER A 43 12.41 1.41 -9.42
C SER A 43 12.71 2.69 -8.68
N LEU A 44 13.71 2.62 -7.80
CA LEU A 44 14.33 3.79 -7.18
C LEU A 44 15.46 4.37 -8.05
N GLU A 45 15.92 3.63 -9.06
CA GLU A 45 17.06 4.02 -9.90
C GLU A 45 16.63 4.73 -11.19
N ARG A 46 15.38 4.52 -11.62
CA ARG A 46 14.83 5.11 -12.85
C ARG A 46 13.95 6.31 -12.52
N GLN A 47 14.14 7.39 -13.27
CA GLN A 47 13.26 8.55 -13.21
C GLN A 47 11.95 8.24 -13.96
N TYR A 48 10.91 7.90 -13.21
CA TYR A 48 9.56 7.76 -13.73
C TYR A 48 8.74 9.02 -13.45
N VAL A 49 7.84 9.38 -14.37
CA VAL A 49 6.88 10.49 -14.17
C VAL A 49 5.94 10.19 -12.99
N ASN A 50 5.54 8.93 -12.83
CA ASN A 50 4.91 8.43 -11.62
C ASN A 50 5.57 7.09 -11.24
N PRO A 51 6.43 7.07 -10.21
CA PRO A 51 7.12 5.86 -9.78
C PRO A 51 6.22 4.90 -9.01
N LEU A 52 5.02 5.31 -8.57
CA LEU A 52 4.15 4.48 -7.73
C LEU A 52 3.44 3.38 -8.52
N CYS A 53 3.66 2.14 -8.10
CA CYS A 53 2.98 0.95 -8.62
C CYS A 53 1.68 0.68 -7.87
N ALA A 54 0.65 0.23 -8.60
CA ALA A 54 -0.61 -0.26 -8.03
C ALA A 54 -1.25 0.68 -7.01
N TRP A 55 -1.05 1.98 -7.18
CA TRP A 55 -1.41 3.08 -6.28
C TRP A 55 -2.81 3.00 -5.63
N ASP A 56 -3.80 2.39 -6.29
CA ASP A 56 -5.14 2.24 -5.73
C ASP A 56 -5.33 0.92 -4.96
N GLN A 57 -4.82 -0.20 -5.51
CA GLN A 57 -5.03 -1.55 -4.96
C GLN A 57 -3.91 -2.01 -4.01
N GLY A 58 -2.76 -1.35 -4.05
CA GLY A 58 -1.57 -1.58 -3.23
C GLY A 58 -1.28 -0.45 -2.24
N HIS A 59 -2.26 0.44 -2.01
CA HIS A 59 -2.16 1.46 -0.98
C HIS A 59 -2.62 0.88 0.36
N PHE A 60 -1.67 0.77 1.27
CA PHE A 60 -1.89 0.36 2.65
C PHE A 60 -1.67 1.55 3.58
N VAL A 61 -2.60 1.75 4.52
CA VAL A 61 -2.51 2.82 5.52
C VAL A 61 -2.03 2.26 6.85
N ILE A 62 -1.14 2.99 7.51
CA ILE A 62 -0.63 2.69 8.83
C ILE A 62 -1.44 3.50 9.83
N VAL A 63 -2.04 2.82 10.80
CA VAL A 63 -2.81 3.46 11.87
C VAL A 63 -2.36 2.94 13.22
N HIS A 64 -2.50 3.78 14.25
CA HIS A 64 -2.28 3.35 15.62
C HIS A 64 -3.51 2.61 16.14
N ASP A 65 -3.34 1.35 16.53
CA ASP A 65 -4.35 0.54 17.19
C ASP A 65 -4.29 0.77 18.70
N VAL A 66 -5.26 1.53 19.20
CA VAL A 66 -5.37 1.89 20.62
C VAL A 66 -5.55 0.66 21.52
N GLN A 67 -6.14 -0.44 21.02
CA GLN A 67 -6.38 -1.63 21.84
C GLN A 67 -5.10 -2.41 22.13
N ASN A 68 -4.18 -2.43 21.17
CA ASN A 68 -2.93 -3.18 21.25
C ASN A 68 -1.69 -2.29 21.45
N ASP A 69 -1.89 -0.97 21.54
CA ASP A 69 -0.84 0.06 21.62
C ASP A 69 0.26 -0.15 20.55
N ALA A 70 -0.16 -0.36 19.31
CA ALA A 70 0.72 -0.76 18.21
C ALA A 70 0.34 -0.11 16.89
N GLU A 71 1.32 0.14 16.01
CA GLU A 71 1.04 0.51 14.62
C GLU A 71 0.67 -0.73 13.80
N ILE A 72 -0.50 -0.70 13.16
CA ILE A 72 -1.05 -1.79 12.36
C ILE A 72 -1.30 -1.34 10.92
N VAL A 73 -1.33 -2.30 10.01
CA VAL A 73 -1.58 -2.04 8.59
C VAL A 73 -3.04 -2.32 8.24
N LYS A 74 -3.66 -1.39 7.52
CA LYS A 74 -5.01 -1.53 6.96
C LYS A 74 -5.00 -1.30 5.45
N THR A 75 -6.03 -1.80 4.78
CA THR A 75 -6.30 -1.42 3.39
C THR A 75 -6.66 0.06 3.31
N ARG A 76 -6.61 0.65 2.11
CA ARG A 76 -7.14 1.99 1.84
C ARG A 76 -8.60 2.19 2.27
N THR A 77 -9.41 1.13 2.26
CA THR A 77 -10.80 1.13 2.74
C THR A 77 -10.93 0.92 4.26
N HIS A 78 -9.81 1.02 4.99
CA HIS A 78 -9.70 0.87 6.45
C HIS A 78 -10.07 -0.53 6.95
N GLN A 79 -9.95 -1.56 6.11
CA GLN A 79 -10.11 -2.94 6.53
C GLN A 79 -8.83 -3.45 7.18
N THR A 80 -8.95 -4.09 8.34
CA THR A 80 -7.81 -4.65 9.07
C THR A 80 -7.20 -5.82 8.33
N ILE A 81 -5.87 -5.84 8.28
CA ILE A 81 -5.09 -6.94 7.71
C ILE A 81 -4.60 -7.81 8.86
N TYR A 82 -4.76 -9.12 8.73
CA TYR A 82 -4.31 -10.11 9.70
C TYR A 82 -3.15 -10.97 9.16
N GLY A 83 -2.92 -10.98 7.84
CA GLY A 83 -1.83 -11.74 7.24
C GLY A 83 -1.64 -11.47 5.76
N ILE A 84 -0.54 -12.00 5.22
CA ILE A 84 -0.26 -12.05 3.79
C ILE A 84 -0.13 -13.52 3.38
N ASP A 85 -1.04 -13.98 2.54
CA ASP A 85 -1.05 -15.33 2.01
C ASP A 85 -0.07 -15.41 0.82
N THR A 86 1.11 -16.00 1.07
CA THR A 86 2.20 -16.10 0.09
C THR A 86 2.03 -17.22 -0.93
N LYS A 87 1.07 -18.13 -0.72
CA LYS A 87 0.74 -19.19 -1.68
C LYS A 87 -0.10 -18.60 -2.81
N ARG A 88 0.47 -18.49 -4.02
CA ARG A 88 -0.28 -18.19 -5.26
C ARG A 88 -1.47 -19.14 -5.39
N THR A 89 -2.63 -18.75 -4.88
CA THR A 89 -3.87 -19.49 -5.08
C THR A 89 -4.50 -18.91 -6.34
N THR A 90 -4.51 -19.69 -7.41
CA THR A 90 -5.06 -19.35 -8.74
C THR A 90 -6.59 -19.18 -8.76
N GLN A 91 -7.23 -18.86 -7.63
CA GLN A 91 -8.66 -18.64 -7.54
C GLN A 91 -8.98 -17.43 -6.68
N VAL A 92 -8.86 -16.23 -7.26
CA VAL A 92 -9.63 -15.09 -6.77
C VAL A 92 -10.95 -15.07 -7.53
N ARG A 93 -11.92 -15.89 -7.10
CA ARG A 93 -13.34 -15.68 -7.45
C ARG A 93 -13.96 -14.82 -6.35
N GLY A 94 -13.77 -13.51 -6.46
CA GLY A 94 -14.39 -12.52 -5.59
C GLY A 94 -14.09 -11.12 -6.12
N VAL A 95 -15.13 -10.28 -6.21
CA VAL A 95 -15.02 -8.88 -6.62
C VAL A 95 -14.02 -8.17 -5.71
N ASN A 96 -12.93 -7.65 -6.28
CA ASN A 96 -11.88 -6.92 -5.56
C ASN A 96 -12.51 -5.69 -4.87
N ARG A 97 -12.62 -5.72 -3.54
CA ARG A 97 -13.08 -4.59 -2.71
C ARG A 97 -11.94 -3.63 -2.32
N GLY A 98 -11.01 -3.38 -3.25
CA GLY A 98 -9.88 -2.47 -3.02
C GLY A 98 -8.76 -3.00 -2.14
N ALA A 99 -8.58 -4.33 -2.06
CA ALA A 99 -7.43 -4.98 -1.41
C ALA A 99 -6.63 -5.79 -2.42
N ALA A 100 -5.30 -5.72 -2.38
CA ALA A 100 -4.43 -6.52 -3.22
C ALA A 100 -4.65 -8.03 -3.00
N ALA A 101 -4.58 -8.82 -4.08
CA ALA A 101 -4.68 -10.28 -4.00
C ALA A 101 -3.55 -10.84 -3.09
N GLY A 102 -3.92 -11.68 -2.13
CA GLY A 102 -3.00 -12.25 -1.14
C GLY A 102 -3.01 -11.55 0.23
N VAL A 103 -3.75 -10.46 0.41
CA VAL A 103 -3.97 -9.86 1.73
C VAL A 103 -5.13 -10.55 2.43
N ARG A 104 -4.92 -10.99 3.68
CA ARG A 104 -5.95 -11.63 4.50
C ARG A 104 -6.61 -10.61 5.43
N LEU A 105 -7.93 -10.43 5.26
CA LEU A 105 -8.75 -9.43 5.97
C LEU A 105 -9.55 -10.03 7.13
N SER A 106 -9.37 -11.31 7.43
CA SER A 106 -10.10 -12.00 8.49
C SER A 106 -9.15 -12.80 9.38
N PRO A 107 -9.37 -12.79 10.70
CA PRO A 107 -8.57 -13.59 11.62
C PRO A 107 -8.87 -15.09 11.43
N GLN A 108 -7.86 -15.92 11.67
CA GLN A 108 -7.94 -17.39 11.64
C GLN A 108 -8.25 -17.99 13.01
N ILE A 109 -7.93 -17.25 14.08
CA ILE A 109 -8.22 -17.62 15.48
C ILE A 109 -8.85 -16.43 16.20
N ALA A 110 -9.61 -16.69 17.27
CA ALA A 110 -10.40 -15.67 17.97
C ALA A 110 -9.58 -14.47 18.48
N ASP A 111 -8.31 -14.70 18.84
CA ASP A 111 -7.41 -13.70 19.43
C ASP A 111 -6.22 -13.36 18.51
N GLU A 112 -6.38 -13.54 17.19
CA GLU A 112 -5.33 -13.16 16.25
C GLU A 112 -5.17 -11.63 16.23
N LYS A 113 -3.95 -11.17 16.46
CA LYS A 113 -3.63 -9.74 16.43
C LYS A 113 -3.63 -9.21 14.98
N PRO A 114 -4.03 -7.95 14.76
CA PRO A 114 -3.80 -7.27 13.50
C PRO A 114 -2.31 -7.29 13.12
N LEU A 115 -2.04 -7.29 11.81
CA LEU A 115 -0.70 -7.34 11.29
C LEU A 115 0.02 -6.01 11.53
N GLY A 116 1.15 -6.08 12.25
CA GLY A 116 2.02 -4.94 12.52
C GLY A 116 2.78 -4.48 11.27
N VAL A 117 3.30 -3.25 11.32
CA VAL A 117 4.03 -2.65 10.20
C VAL A 117 5.28 -3.46 9.82
N ASP A 118 6.05 -3.91 10.81
CA ASP A 118 7.30 -4.63 10.55
C ASP A 118 7.04 -6.05 10.01
N ASP A 119 6.08 -6.76 10.59
CA ASP A 119 5.65 -8.07 10.09
C ASP A 119 5.12 -7.97 8.66
N PHE A 120 4.35 -6.93 8.35
CA PHE A 120 3.88 -6.67 6.99
C PHE A 120 5.07 -6.52 6.02
N LYS A 121 6.05 -5.67 6.35
CA LYS A 121 7.24 -5.46 5.53
C LYS A 121 8.04 -6.75 5.33
N GLN A 122 8.25 -7.53 6.39
CA GLN A 122 8.99 -8.80 6.31
C GLN A 122 8.28 -9.82 5.43
N ASN A 123 6.95 -9.93 5.51
CA ASN A 123 6.16 -10.82 4.65
C ASN A 123 6.29 -10.43 3.17
N ILE A 124 6.20 -9.13 2.86
CA ILE A 124 6.40 -8.62 1.50
C ILE A 124 7.83 -8.91 0.99
N GLN A 125 8.85 -8.65 1.80
CA GLN A 125 10.24 -8.93 1.44
C GLN A 125 10.47 -10.43 1.19
N SER A 126 9.87 -11.30 2.00
CA SER A 126 9.94 -12.75 1.84
C SER A 126 9.27 -13.21 0.54
N LEU A 127 8.14 -12.59 0.18
CA LEU A 127 7.45 -12.85 -1.10
C LEU A 127 8.33 -12.49 -2.30
N LEU A 128 9.03 -11.35 -2.22
CA LEU A 128 9.96 -10.91 -3.27
C LEU A 128 11.21 -11.78 -3.36
N ALA A 129 11.71 -12.28 -2.22
CA ALA A 129 12.88 -13.16 -2.16
C ALA A 129 12.61 -14.58 -2.67
N GLY A 130 11.41 -15.12 -2.41
CA GLY A 130 11.02 -16.49 -2.81
C GLY A 130 10.55 -16.62 -4.27
N GLY A 131 10.49 -15.51 -5.03
CA GLY A 131 10.07 -15.48 -6.44
C GLY A 131 11.20 -15.59 -7.47
N ARG A 132 12.40 -16.04 -7.06
CA ARG A 132 13.56 -16.26 -7.94
C ARG A 132 13.70 -17.71 -8.36
#